data_AF-A0A644VE85-F1
#
_entry.id   AF-A0A644VE85-F1
#
_cell.length_a   1.000
_cell.length_b   1.000
_cell.length_c   1.000
_cell.angle_alpha   90.00
_cell.angle_beta   90.00
_cell.angle_gamma   90.00
#
_symmetry.space_group_name_H-M   'P 1'
#
loop_
_entity.id
_entity.type
_entity.pdbx_description
1 polymer ?
#
loop_
_entity_poly.entity_id
_entity_poly.type
_entity_poly.pdbx_seq_one_letter_code
_entity_poly.pdbx_strand_id
1 'polypeptide(L)'
;MKVKSINSLAELRSMLTAQKRTFLLLYKSNSVTSGCAESYLEETASRLSEAVILKADVVNVRDIHPAFNVDTVPSLLIFENDTMKNIIKGCQTADYYINLIKNQLYQAAAVGETGGPDVTVYSTSSCPWCTTLKNYLRQHRVAFTDIDVSADPAAARELVNSTGQTGVPQARINGDWVIGFDKSKINRLLNING
;
A
#
# COMPACT_ATOMS: atom_id res chain seq x y z
N MET A 1 -6.47 0.60 -18.25
CA MET A 1 -7.77 -0.13 -18.27
C MET A 1 -8.89 0.83 -18.64
N LYS A 2 -10.10 0.35 -18.99
CA LYS A 2 -11.28 1.23 -19.12
C LYS A 2 -12.02 1.32 -17.80
N VAL A 3 -12.51 2.51 -17.45
CA VAL A 3 -13.46 2.69 -16.35
C VAL A 3 -14.72 1.89 -16.67
N LYS A 4 -15.17 1.02 -15.75
CA LYS A 4 -16.35 0.18 -15.95
C LYS A 4 -17.58 0.82 -15.30
N SER A 5 -18.65 1.03 -16.06
CA SER A 5 -19.94 1.43 -15.49
C SER A 5 -20.61 0.24 -14.80
N ILE A 6 -21.20 0.49 -13.62
CA ILE A 6 -22.01 -0.48 -12.88
C ILE A 6 -23.44 0.04 -12.73
N ASN A 7 -24.41 -0.87 -12.63
CA ASN A 7 -25.83 -0.55 -12.73
C ASN A 7 -26.65 -0.89 -11.48
N SER A 8 -26.03 -1.47 -10.44
CA SER A 8 -26.70 -1.80 -9.17
C SER A 8 -25.72 -2.03 -8.02
N LEU A 9 -26.21 -1.98 -6.79
CA LEU A 9 -25.46 -2.37 -5.59
C LEU A 9 -25.07 -3.87 -5.62
N ALA A 10 -25.91 -4.72 -6.21
CA ALA A 10 -25.61 -6.15 -6.34
C ALA A 10 -24.38 -6.38 -7.24
N GLU A 11 -24.31 -5.68 -8.38
CA GLU A 11 -23.15 -5.72 -9.27
C GLU A 11 -21.89 -5.19 -8.57
N LEU A 12 -22.00 -4.09 -7.83
CA LEU A 12 -20.88 -3.55 -7.04
C LEU A 12 -20.35 -4.59 -6.07
N ARG A 13 -21.21 -5.21 -5.25
CA ARG A 13 -20.80 -6.21 -4.25
C ARG A 13 -20.07 -7.40 -4.89
N SER A 14 -20.54 -7.88 -6.04
CA SER A 14 -19.85 -8.94 -6.78
C SER A 14 -18.42 -8.52 -7.19
N MET A 15 -18.24 -7.28 -7.67
CA MET A 15 -16.92 -6.76 -8.03
C MET A 15 -16.01 -6.55 -6.82
N LEU A 16 -16.56 -6.09 -5.70
CA LEU A 16 -15.82 -5.93 -4.44
C LEU A 16 -15.24 -7.25 -3.91
N THR A 17 -15.98 -8.36 -4.03
CA THR A 17 -15.49 -9.68 -3.59
C THR A 17 -14.38 -10.25 -4.47
N ALA A 18 -14.31 -9.84 -5.74
CA ALA A 18 -13.32 -10.34 -6.68
C ALA A 18 -11.99 -9.58 -6.65
N GLN A 19 -11.93 -8.42 -5.96
CA GLN A 19 -10.83 -7.47 -6.09
C GLN A 19 -10.40 -6.95 -4.72
N LYS A 20 -9.08 -7.01 -4.45
CA LYS A 20 -8.52 -6.52 -3.18
C LYS A 20 -8.72 -5.02 -2.98
N ARG A 21 -8.64 -4.23 -4.06
CA ARG A 21 -8.80 -2.77 -4.04
C ARG A 21 -9.69 -2.33 -5.19
N THR A 22 -10.76 -1.63 -4.87
CA THR A 22 -11.73 -1.11 -5.85
C THR A 22 -11.98 0.37 -5.63
N PHE A 23 -12.02 1.14 -6.71
CA PHE A 23 -12.35 2.56 -6.69
C PHE A 23 -13.68 2.78 -7.40
N LEU A 24 -14.64 3.41 -6.75
CA LEU A 24 -15.96 3.68 -7.31
C LEU A 24 -16.24 5.17 -7.35
N LEU A 25 -16.41 5.74 -8.54
CA LEU A 25 -16.90 7.09 -8.70
C LEU A 25 -18.44 7.10 -8.73
N LEU A 26 -19.05 7.78 -7.78
CA LEU A 26 -20.43 8.20 -7.84
C LEU A 26 -20.49 9.58 -8.48
N TYR A 27 -21.24 9.70 -9.56
CA TYR A 27 -21.37 10.94 -10.33
C TYR A 27 -22.81 11.14 -10.79
N LYS A 28 -23.12 12.33 -11.30
CA LYS A 28 -24.43 12.68 -11.82
C LYS A 28 -24.29 13.20 -13.26
N SER A 29 -24.80 12.45 -14.23
CA SER A 29 -24.59 12.71 -15.67
C SER A 29 -25.12 14.07 -16.17
N ASN A 30 -26.15 14.63 -15.53
CA ASN A 30 -26.71 15.94 -15.84
C ASN A 30 -26.11 17.10 -14.99
N SER A 31 -24.93 16.90 -14.40
CA SER A 31 -24.26 17.88 -13.56
C SER A 31 -22.89 18.27 -14.13
N VAL A 32 -22.72 19.56 -14.45
CA VAL A 32 -21.44 20.12 -14.94
C VAL A 32 -20.29 19.86 -13.95
N THR A 33 -20.58 19.89 -12.65
CA THR A 33 -19.58 19.64 -11.59
C THR A 33 -19.17 18.17 -11.49
N SER A 34 -20.00 17.23 -11.97
CA SER A 34 -19.65 15.81 -12.06
C SER A 34 -18.81 15.49 -13.30
N GLY A 35 -18.95 16.27 -14.38
CA GLY A 35 -18.24 16.02 -15.63
C GLY A 35 -16.72 16.09 -15.50
N CYS A 36 -16.19 16.98 -14.65
CA CYS A 36 -14.74 17.05 -14.45
C CYS A 36 -14.20 15.83 -13.70
N ALA A 37 -14.93 15.32 -12.70
CA ALA A 37 -14.49 14.13 -11.96
C ALA A 37 -14.50 12.87 -12.84
N GLU A 38 -15.49 12.74 -13.72
CA GLU A 38 -15.55 11.65 -14.70
C GLU A 38 -14.39 11.74 -15.70
N SER A 39 -14.17 12.91 -16.32
CA SER A 39 -13.10 13.15 -17.30
C SER A 39 -11.70 12.87 -16.72
N TYR A 40 -11.38 13.42 -15.55
CA TYR A 40 -10.07 13.21 -14.92
C TYR A 40 -9.85 11.77 -14.47
N LEU A 41 -10.92 11.06 -14.08
CA LEU A 41 -10.81 9.65 -13.71
C LEU A 41 -10.61 8.76 -14.93
N GLU A 42 -11.23 9.09 -16.06
CA GLU A 42 -10.99 8.40 -17.33
C GLU A 42 -9.55 8.63 -17.84
N GLU A 43 -9.05 9.87 -17.76
CA GLU A 43 -7.63 10.17 -18.02
C GLU A 43 -6.71 9.35 -17.11
N THR A 44 -7.02 9.31 -15.81
CA THR A 44 -6.26 8.51 -14.83
C THR A 44 -6.27 7.02 -15.18
N ALA A 45 -7.41 6.45 -15.54
CA ALA A 45 -7.54 5.04 -15.92
C ALA A 45 -6.74 4.68 -17.17
N SER A 46 -6.56 5.64 -18.09
CA SER A 46 -5.72 5.49 -19.28
C SER A 46 -4.22 5.43 -18.96
N ARG A 47 -3.81 6.06 -17.85
CA ARG A 47 -2.41 6.17 -17.37
C ARG A 47 -2.02 5.09 -16.35
N LEU A 48 -2.94 4.21 -15.95
CA LEU A 48 -2.72 3.15 -14.96
C LEU A 48 -2.95 1.75 -15.56
N SER A 49 -2.03 0.82 -15.26
CA SER A 49 -2.06 -0.56 -15.73
C SER A 49 -2.87 -1.51 -14.83
N GLU A 50 -3.01 -1.22 -13.53
CA GLU A 50 -3.44 -2.21 -12.52
C GLU A 50 -4.51 -1.69 -11.52
N ALA A 51 -5.50 -0.92 -11.99
CA ALA A 51 -6.56 -0.40 -11.12
C ALA A 51 -7.96 -0.82 -11.62
N VAL A 52 -8.78 -1.41 -10.74
CA VAL A 52 -10.22 -1.59 -10.99
C VAL A 52 -10.96 -0.32 -10.61
N ILE A 53 -11.29 0.46 -11.63
CA ILE A 53 -12.03 1.72 -11.49
C ILE A 53 -13.44 1.52 -12.04
N LEU A 54 -14.42 1.74 -11.17
CA LEU A 54 -15.84 1.64 -11.45
C LEU A 54 -16.47 3.04 -11.44
N LYS A 55 -17.58 3.20 -12.16
CA LYS A 55 -18.43 4.41 -12.08
C LYS A 55 -19.91 4.05 -12.01
N ALA A 56 -20.68 4.83 -11.27
CA ALA A 56 -22.14 4.71 -11.21
C ALA A 56 -22.79 6.09 -11.26
N ASP A 57 -23.75 6.27 -12.18
CA ASP A 57 -24.55 7.48 -12.28
C ASP A 57 -25.71 7.41 -11.28
N VAL A 58 -25.73 8.29 -10.30
CA VAL A 58 -26.77 8.31 -9.24
C VAL A 58 -28.16 8.61 -9.77
N VAL A 59 -28.29 9.14 -10.99
CA VAL A 59 -29.59 9.33 -11.65
C VAL A 59 -30.26 7.98 -11.94
N ASN A 60 -29.44 7.03 -12.42
CA ASN A 60 -29.87 5.71 -12.89
C ASN A 60 -29.69 4.61 -11.82
N VAL A 61 -28.70 4.76 -10.93
CA VAL A 61 -28.31 3.79 -9.91
C VAL A 61 -28.46 4.40 -8.52
N ARG A 62 -29.63 4.20 -7.91
CA ARG A 62 -30.05 4.91 -6.68
C ARG A 62 -29.84 4.12 -5.39
N ASP A 63 -29.47 2.85 -5.50
CA ASP A 63 -29.32 1.93 -4.38
C ASP A 63 -27.90 1.93 -3.77
N ILE A 64 -26.90 2.43 -4.50
CA ILE A 64 -25.51 2.47 -4.04
C ILE A 64 -25.26 3.58 -3.03
N HIS A 65 -25.58 4.83 -3.38
CA HIS A 65 -25.23 5.98 -2.53
C HIS A 65 -25.86 5.94 -1.11
N PRO A 66 -27.13 5.48 -0.91
CA PRO A 66 -27.70 5.36 0.43
C PRO A 66 -27.05 4.25 1.25
N ALA A 67 -26.64 3.16 0.61
CA ALA A 67 -26.00 2.02 1.29
C ALA A 67 -24.64 2.38 1.92
N PHE A 68 -24.06 3.51 1.50
CA PHE A 68 -22.75 4.00 1.90
C PHE A 68 -22.80 5.40 2.52
N ASN A 69 -23.99 5.90 2.85
CA ASN A 69 -24.23 7.23 3.42
C ASN A 69 -23.58 8.38 2.61
N VAL A 70 -23.61 8.27 1.28
CA VAL A 70 -23.11 9.33 0.39
C VAL A 70 -24.26 10.24 0.00
N ASP A 71 -24.14 11.49 0.41
CA ASP A 71 -25.13 12.57 0.24
C ASP A 71 -24.76 13.55 -0.88
N THR A 72 -23.53 13.47 -1.38
CA THR A 72 -22.92 14.46 -2.27
C THR A 72 -22.16 13.78 -3.40
N VAL A 73 -22.33 14.32 -4.61
CA VAL A 73 -21.62 13.88 -5.82
C VAL A 73 -20.98 15.08 -6.53
N PRO A 74 -19.82 14.91 -7.20
CA PRO A 74 -19.09 13.66 -7.39
C PRO A 74 -18.36 13.20 -6.12
N SER A 75 -18.29 11.88 -5.90
CA SER A 75 -17.57 11.26 -4.78
C SER A 75 -16.88 9.98 -5.23
N LEU A 76 -15.58 9.85 -4.94
CA LEU A 76 -14.79 8.65 -5.17
C LEU A 76 -14.69 7.84 -3.87
N LEU A 77 -15.30 6.67 -3.86
CA LEU A 77 -15.25 5.72 -2.75
C LEU A 77 -14.11 4.74 -2.98
N ILE A 78 -13.37 4.43 -1.92
CA ILE A 78 -12.25 3.50 -1.93
C ILE A 78 -12.60 2.31 -1.07
N PHE A 79 -12.54 1.12 -1.66
CA PHE A 79 -12.85 -0.14 -1.01
C PHE A 79 -11.63 -1.02 -0.90
N GLU A 80 -11.51 -1.72 0.23
CA GLU A 80 -10.66 -2.89 0.41
C GLU A 80 -11.56 -4.10 0.58
N ASN A 81 -11.52 -5.03 -0.38
CA ASN A 81 -12.52 -6.09 -0.47
C ASN A 81 -13.95 -5.48 -0.42
N ASP A 82 -14.78 -5.90 0.53
CA ASP A 82 -16.14 -5.42 0.75
C ASP A 82 -16.24 -4.19 1.67
N THR A 83 -15.14 -3.74 2.25
CA THR A 83 -15.12 -2.70 3.28
C THR A 83 -14.71 -1.36 2.68
N MET A 84 -15.57 -0.35 2.82
CA MET A 84 -15.22 1.02 2.44
C MET A 84 -14.18 1.58 3.43
N LYS A 85 -13.06 2.07 2.91
CA LYS A 85 -11.97 2.63 3.71
C LYS A 85 -11.94 4.16 3.70
N ASN A 86 -12.30 4.78 2.58
CA ASN A 86 -12.24 6.22 2.44
C ASN A 86 -13.22 6.74 1.37
N ILE A 87 -13.53 8.03 1.44
CA ILE A 87 -14.33 8.77 0.47
C ILE A 87 -13.66 10.11 0.16
N ILE A 88 -13.44 10.38 -1.12
CA ILE A 88 -12.95 11.66 -1.62
C ILE A 88 -14.11 12.39 -2.28
N LYS A 89 -14.51 13.52 -1.70
CA LYS A 89 -15.62 14.33 -2.21
C LYS A 89 -15.12 15.38 -3.19
N GLY A 90 -15.95 15.70 -4.17
CA GLY A 90 -15.72 16.75 -5.14
C GLY A 90 -14.81 16.33 -6.31
N CYS A 91 -14.54 17.30 -7.16
CA CYS A 91 -13.74 17.11 -8.35
C CYS A 91 -12.25 17.31 -8.03
N GLN A 92 -11.43 16.36 -8.47
CA GLN A 92 -9.98 16.39 -8.31
C GLN A 92 -9.31 16.30 -9.68
N THR A 93 -8.00 16.55 -9.73
CA THR A 93 -7.21 16.44 -10.96
C THR A 93 -6.82 14.99 -11.27
N ALA A 94 -6.43 14.71 -12.51
CA ALA A 94 -5.91 13.40 -12.89
C ALA A 94 -4.65 13.03 -12.08
N ASP A 95 -3.71 13.95 -11.88
CA ASP A 95 -2.50 13.66 -11.10
C ASP A 95 -2.80 13.37 -9.63
N TYR A 96 -3.81 14.03 -9.04
CA TYR A 96 -4.27 13.69 -7.69
C TYR A 96 -4.78 12.25 -7.64
N TYR A 97 -5.66 11.85 -8.57
CA TYR A 97 -6.17 10.48 -8.61
C TYR A 97 -5.08 9.46 -8.91
N ILE A 98 -4.12 9.77 -9.78
CA ILE A 98 -2.97 8.89 -10.05
C ILE A 98 -2.18 8.63 -8.77
N ASN A 99 -1.81 9.68 -8.03
CA ASN A 99 -1.04 9.53 -6.81
C ASN A 99 -1.84 8.80 -5.72
N LEU A 100 -3.12 9.13 -5.57
CA LEU A 100 -4.02 8.45 -4.65
C LEU A 100 -4.11 6.94 -4.98
N ILE A 101 -4.45 6.60 -6.21
CA ILE A 101 -4.64 5.21 -6.63
C ILE A 101 -3.32 4.45 -6.55
N LYS A 102 -2.19 5.01 -7.02
CA LYS A 102 -0.87 4.40 -6.88
C LYS A 102 -0.52 4.12 -5.43
N ASN A 103 -0.74 5.08 -4.52
CA ASN A 103 -0.49 4.88 -3.10
C ASN A 103 -1.39 3.78 -2.53
N GLN A 104 -2.68 3.76 -2.88
CA GLN A 104 -3.63 2.76 -2.39
C GLN A 104 -3.37 1.35 -2.95
N LEU A 105 -2.86 1.25 -4.19
CA LEU A 105 -2.43 -0.01 -4.80
C LEU A 105 -1.10 -0.49 -4.23
N TYR A 106 -0.13 0.41 -4.02
CA TYR A 106 1.12 0.08 -3.34
C TYR A 106 0.84 -0.42 -1.92
N GLN A 107 -0.03 0.26 -1.18
CA GLN A 107 -0.49 -0.21 0.14
C GLN A 107 -1.23 -1.55 0.02
N ALA A 108 -2.12 -1.76 -0.96
CA ALA A 108 -2.81 -3.05 -1.15
C ALA A 108 -1.88 -4.22 -1.53
N ALA A 109 -0.84 -3.96 -2.31
CA ALA A 109 0.21 -4.92 -2.64
C ALA A 109 1.10 -5.20 -1.42
N ALA A 110 1.32 -4.20 -0.56
CA ALA A 110 2.02 -4.33 0.71
C ALA A 110 1.16 -4.98 1.82
N VAL A 111 -0.18 -5.04 1.69
CA VAL A 111 -1.10 -5.75 2.62
C VAL A 111 -1.08 -7.28 2.36
N GLY A 112 0.14 -7.81 2.27
CA GLY A 112 0.50 -9.19 2.58
C GLY A 112 1.44 -9.27 3.80
N GLU A 113 1.94 -8.14 4.30
CA GLU A 113 2.84 -8.08 5.44
C GLU A 113 2.34 -7.01 6.42
N THR A 114 2.28 -7.38 7.71
CA THR A 114 1.92 -6.52 8.83
C THR A 114 2.63 -5.17 8.72
N GLY A 115 1.88 -4.08 8.60
CA GLY A 115 2.33 -2.73 8.20
C GLY A 115 3.41 -2.07 9.06
N GLY A 116 4.60 -2.63 9.02
CA GLY A 116 5.90 -2.10 9.37
C GLY A 116 6.90 -2.62 8.33
N PRO A 117 8.09 -2.00 8.22
CA PRO A 117 9.13 -2.48 7.31
C PRO A 117 9.51 -3.93 7.65
N ASP A 118 9.70 -4.78 6.64
CA ASP A 118 10.25 -6.13 6.83
C ASP A 118 11.72 -6.00 7.19
N VAL A 119 12.05 -6.35 8.43
CA VAL A 119 13.42 -6.26 8.94
C VAL A 119 13.82 -7.59 9.54
N THR A 120 14.85 -8.21 8.96
CA THR A 120 15.53 -9.37 9.54
C THR A 120 16.96 -8.98 9.90
N VAL A 121 17.34 -9.22 11.16
CA VAL A 121 18.68 -8.97 11.69
C VAL A 121 19.38 -10.30 11.90
N TYR A 122 20.53 -10.46 11.25
CA TYR A 122 21.43 -11.58 11.46
C TYR A 122 22.48 -11.18 12.49
N SER A 123 22.53 -11.92 13.59
CA SER A 123 23.33 -11.57 14.76
C SER A 123 24.03 -12.78 15.39
N THR A 124 24.83 -12.51 16.42
CA THR A 124 25.32 -13.53 17.35
C THR A 124 25.18 -13.03 18.78
N SER A 125 25.03 -13.96 19.72
CA SER A 125 24.88 -13.65 21.16
C SER A 125 26.02 -12.82 21.76
N SER A 126 27.24 -12.92 21.23
CA SER A 126 28.43 -12.24 21.74
C SER A 126 28.79 -10.93 21.04
N CYS A 127 28.03 -10.49 20.02
CA CYS A 127 28.39 -9.31 19.22
C CYS A 127 27.77 -8.00 19.78
N PRO A 128 28.58 -7.05 20.27
CA PRO A 128 28.08 -5.78 20.81
C PRO A 128 27.36 -4.93 19.76
N TRP A 129 27.86 -4.92 18.52
CA TRP A 129 27.27 -4.16 17.42
C TRP A 129 25.90 -4.68 17.00
N CYS A 130 25.65 -5.99 17.14
CA CYS A 130 24.32 -6.56 16.95
C CYS A 130 23.33 -6.00 17.96
N THR A 131 23.74 -5.89 19.23
CA THR A 131 22.92 -5.27 20.28
C THR A 131 22.64 -3.80 19.96
N THR A 132 23.63 -3.05 19.49
CA THR A 132 23.46 -1.65 19.06
C THR A 132 22.40 -1.51 17.96
N LEU A 133 22.51 -2.31 16.90
CA LEU A 133 21.54 -2.28 15.78
C LEU A 133 20.13 -2.64 16.25
N LYS A 134 20.00 -3.70 17.04
CA LYS A 134 18.70 -4.15 17.58
C LYS A 134 18.07 -3.10 18.49
N ASN A 135 18.86 -2.46 19.35
CA ASN A 135 18.38 -1.40 20.22
C ASN A 135 17.96 -0.16 19.43
N TYR A 136 18.69 0.18 18.36
CA TYR A 136 18.31 1.28 17.48
C TYR A 136 16.94 1.04 16.83
N LEU A 137 16.70 -0.16 16.30
CA LEU A 137 15.39 -0.54 15.75
C LEU A 137 14.28 -0.47 16.81
N ARG A 138 14.53 -0.99 18.03
CA ARG A 138 13.56 -0.92 19.14
C ARG A 138 13.24 0.51 19.55
N GLN A 139 14.25 1.38 19.63
CA GLN A 139 14.07 2.80 19.99
C GLN A 139 13.13 3.49 19.00
N HIS A 140 13.22 3.14 17.72
CA HIS A 140 12.37 3.67 16.66
C HIS A 140 11.07 2.86 16.44
N ARG A 141 10.75 1.92 17.35
CA ARG A 141 9.55 1.06 17.30
C ARG A 141 9.44 0.25 16.00
N VAL A 142 10.58 -0.12 15.42
CA VAL A 142 10.64 -0.99 14.26
C VAL A 142 10.66 -2.44 14.74
N ALA A 143 9.65 -3.21 14.34
CA ALA A 143 9.63 -4.65 14.56
C ALA A 143 10.68 -5.33 13.67
N PHE A 144 11.30 -6.39 14.16
CA PHE A 144 12.27 -7.17 13.39
C PHE A 144 12.34 -8.61 13.86
N THR A 145 12.75 -9.49 12.96
CA THR A 145 13.14 -10.87 13.24
C THR A 145 14.63 -10.91 13.55
N ASP A 146 15.03 -11.61 14.62
CA ASP A 146 16.43 -11.80 15.01
C ASP A 146 16.84 -13.24 14.74
N ILE A 147 17.84 -13.43 13.88
CA ILE A 147 18.39 -14.74 13.53
C ILE A 147 19.80 -14.81 14.11
N ASP A 148 20.00 -15.69 15.10
CA ASP A 148 21.34 -15.99 15.61
C ASP A 148 22.03 -17.00 14.68
N VAL A 149 22.93 -16.50 13.83
CA VAL A 149 23.64 -17.33 12.86
C VAL A 149 24.70 -18.25 13.50
N SER A 150 25.05 -18.04 14.77
CA SER A 150 25.93 -18.97 15.48
C SER A 150 25.21 -20.26 15.89
N ALA A 151 23.88 -20.19 16.04
CA ALA A 151 23.03 -21.34 16.34
C ALA A 151 22.43 -21.99 15.08
N ASP A 152 22.47 -21.31 13.93
CA ASP A 152 21.93 -21.80 12.66
C ASP A 152 22.97 -21.76 11.51
N PRO A 153 23.69 -22.87 11.27
CA PRO A 153 24.66 -22.98 10.18
C PRO A 153 24.07 -22.90 8.77
N ALA A 154 22.76 -23.12 8.59
CA ALA A 154 22.10 -22.93 7.31
C ALA A 154 21.90 -21.44 7.04
N ALA A 155 21.38 -20.69 8.02
CA ALA A 155 21.24 -19.25 7.94
C ALA A 155 22.59 -18.55 7.77
N ALA A 156 23.65 -19.02 8.43
CA ALA A 156 25.02 -18.49 8.24
C ALA A 156 25.51 -18.64 6.79
N ARG A 157 25.25 -19.79 6.16
CA ARG A 157 25.62 -20.05 4.76
C ARG A 157 24.80 -19.19 3.80
N GLU A 158 23.50 -19.09 4.02
CA GLU A 158 22.62 -18.24 3.21
C GLU A 158 23.01 -16.76 3.29
N LEU A 159 23.36 -16.28 4.48
CA LEU A 159 23.85 -14.93 4.71
C LEU A 159 25.09 -14.65 3.86
N VAL A 160 26.10 -15.52 3.93
CA VAL A 160 27.34 -15.38 3.15
C VAL A 160 27.08 -15.47 1.66
N ASN A 161 26.21 -16.37 1.22
CA ASN A 161 25.87 -16.50 -0.20
C ASN A 161 25.14 -15.25 -0.72
N SER A 162 24.34 -14.60 0.12
CA SER A 162 23.56 -13.43 -0.25
C SER A 162 24.37 -12.15 -0.26
N THR A 163 25.34 -12.00 0.65
CA THR A 163 26.07 -10.72 0.85
C THR A 163 27.57 -10.80 0.56
N GLY A 164 28.11 -12.01 0.42
CA GLY A 164 29.55 -12.26 0.32
C GLY A 164 30.29 -12.05 1.64
N GLN A 165 29.60 -11.81 2.76
CA GLN A 165 30.21 -11.42 4.03
C GLN A 165 29.82 -12.38 5.17
N THR A 166 30.80 -12.76 6.00
CA THR A 166 30.61 -13.61 7.18
C THR A 166 30.36 -12.82 8.47
N GLY A 167 30.74 -11.53 8.50
CA GLY A 167 30.67 -10.72 9.71
C GLY A 167 29.25 -10.30 10.08
N VAL A 168 28.95 -10.21 11.38
CA VAL A 168 27.69 -9.67 11.92
C VAL A 168 27.94 -8.33 12.65
N PRO A 169 26.94 -7.43 12.78
CA PRO A 169 25.56 -7.57 12.31
C PRO A 169 25.40 -7.41 10.80
N GLN A 170 24.41 -8.07 10.24
CA GLN A 170 23.87 -7.77 8.92
C GLN A 170 22.35 -7.68 9.04
N ALA A 171 21.72 -6.75 8.32
CA ALA A 171 20.27 -6.63 8.31
C ALA A 171 19.75 -6.66 6.87
N ARG A 172 18.63 -7.34 6.66
CA ARG A 172 17.84 -7.27 5.43
C ARG A 172 16.61 -6.43 5.73
N ILE A 173 16.46 -5.29 5.06
CA ILE A 173 15.39 -4.32 5.26
C ILE A 173 14.65 -4.13 3.95
N ASN A 174 13.38 -4.52 3.88
CA ASN A 174 12.56 -4.45 2.66
C ASN A 174 13.27 -5.06 1.43
N GLY A 175 14.01 -6.16 1.65
CA GLY A 175 14.81 -6.82 0.62
C GLY A 175 16.25 -6.31 0.44
N ASP A 176 16.57 -5.10 0.92
CA ASP A 176 17.91 -4.50 0.80
C ASP A 176 18.85 -4.91 1.95
N TRP A 177 20.11 -5.21 1.63
CA TRP A 177 21.12 -5.58 2.62
C TRP A 177 21.86 -4.39 3.22
N VAL A 178 22.01 -4.39 4.54
CA VAL A 178 22.84 -3.46 5.32
C VAL A 178 23.92 -4.28 6.04
N ILE A 179 25.18 -3.96 5.78
CA ILE A 179 26.34 -4.64 6.38
C ILE A 179 26.85 -3.79 7.55
N GLY A 180 26.95 -4.39 8.74
CA GLY A 180 27.30 -3.67 9.96
C GLY A 180 26.17 -2.75 10.46
N PHE A 181 26.54 -1.78 11.30
CA PHE A 181 25.63 -0.74 11.78
C PHE A 181 25.80 0.55 10.97
N ASP A 182 25.19 0.59 9.78
CA ASP A 182 25.13 1.80 8.94
C ASP A 182 23.86 2.59 9.24
N LYS A 183 23.94 3.49 10.22
CA LYS A 183 22.80 4.32 10.64
C LYS A 183 22.18 5.10 9.48
N SER A 184 22.99 5.68 8.60
CA SER A 184 22.50 6.50 7.47
C SER A 184 21.68 5.68 6.49
N LYS A 185 22.16 4.48 6.14
CA LYS A 185 21.43 3.56 5.25
C LYS A 185 20.17 3.03 5.91
N ILE A 186 20.22 2.67 7.18
CA ILE A 186 19.06 2.24 7.97
C ILE A 186 18.00 3.33 8.00
N ASN A 187 18.39 4.58 8.27
CA ASN A 187 17.47 5.72 8.31
C ASN A 187 16.77 5.94 6.98
N ARG A 188 17.51 5.87 5.89
CA ARG A 188 16.95 6.00 4.55
C ARG A 188 15.96 4.88 4.22
N LEU A 189 16.29 3.63 4.56
CA LEU A 189 15.43 2.48 4.25
C LEU A 189 14.17 2.42 5.12
N LEU A 190 14.24 2.97 6.35
CA LEU A 190 13.15 2.95 7.32
C LEU A 190 12.43 4.29 7.47
N ASN A 191 12.81 5.31 6.69
CA ASN A 191 12.33 6.70 6.80
C ASN A 191 12.43 7.27 8.23
N ILE A 192 13.52 6.97 8.94
CA ILE A 192 13.80 7.53 10.27
C ILE A 192 14.48 8.89 10.09
N ASN A 193 13.87 9.94 10.65
CA ASN A 193 14.48 11.27 10.71
C ASN A 193 15.50 11.31 11.86
N GLY A 194 16.79 11.41 11.56
CA GLY A 194 17.83 11.59 12.58
C GLY A 194 19.25 11.44 12.08
#